data_AF-A0A530BLS9-F1
#
_entry.id   AF-A0A530BLS9-F1
#
_cell.length_a   1.000
_cell.length_b   1.000
_cell.length_c   1.000
_cell.angle_alpha   90.00
_cell.angle_beta   90.00
_cell.angle_gamma   90.00
#
_symmetry.space_group_name_H-M   'P 1'
#
loop_
_entity.id
_entity.type
_entity.pdbx_description
1 polymer ?
#
loop_
_entity_poly.entity_id
_entity_poly.type
_entity_poly.pdbx_seq_one_letter_code
_entity_poly.pdbx_strand_id
1 'polypeptide(L)' 'YIFHFIEALTAAAEKAGLPARTAGLLAMQTVYGAASLAAESHEDPGVLRQQVTSPNGTTAAALGVLMGEERLTRLLTEAV' A
#
# COMPACT_ATOMS: atom_id res chain seq x y z
N TYR A 1 -1.46 -11.85 -7.96
CA TYR A 1 -1.90 -10.44 -7.96
C TYR A 1 -0.89 -9.49 -7.27
N ILE A 2 -0.20 -9.86 -6.19
CA ILE A 2 0.75 -8.95 -5.50
C ILE A 2 1.94 -8.48 -6.38
N PHE A 3 2.49 -9.30 -7.27
CA PHE A 3 3.54 -8.82 -8.18
C PHE A 3 3.07 -7.68 -9.09
N HIS A 4 1.83 -7.76 -9.59
CA HIS A 4 1.23 -6.66 -10.35
C HIS A 4 0.90 -5.44 -9.48
N PHE A 5 0.57 -5.63 -8.20
CA PHE A 5 0.46 -4.52 -7.25
C PHE A 5 1.79 -3.78 -7.08
N ILE A 6 2.91 -4.50 -6.96
CA ILE A 6 4.26 -3.90 -6.90
C ILE A 6 4.55 -3.13 -8.19
N GLU A 7 4.28 -3.71 -9.36
CA GLU A 7 4.43 -3.06 -10.66
C GLU A 7 3.61 -1.76 -10.76
N ALA A 8 2.33 -1.81 -10.39
CA ALA A 8 1.46 -0.64 -10.39
C ALA A 8 1.93 0.45 -9.41
N LEU A 9 2.41 0.06 -8.23
CA LEU A 9 2.96 0.97 -7.24
C LEU A 9 4.28 1.61 -7.71
N THR A 10 5.14 0.84 -8.39
CA THR A 10 6.35 1.36 -9.05
C THR A 10 5.98 2.41 -10.10
N ALA A 11 5.04 2.10 -11.00
CA ALA A 11 4.61 3.03 -12.03
C ALA A 11 3.98 4.32 -11.43
N ALA A 12 3.25 4.20 -10.32
CA ALA A 12 2.72 5.37 -9.60
C ALA A 12 3.84 6.23 -8.99
N ALA A 13 4.85 5.60 -8.40
CA ALA A 13 6.03 6.27 -7.86
C ALA A 13 6.84 7.00 -8.95
N GLU A 14 7.02 6.39 -10.12
CA GLU A 14 7.68 7.03 -11.27
C GLU A 14 6.88 8.24 -11.77
N LYS A 15 5.55 8.11 -11.88
CA LYS A 15 4.66 9.24 -12.25
C LYS A 15 4.70 10.38 -11.23
N ALA A 16 4.98 10.06 -9.96
CA ALA A 16 5.22 11.04 -8.91
C ALA A 16 6.62 11.68 -8.96
N GLY A 17 7.47 11.27 -9.91
CA GLY A 17 8.78 11.87 -10.17
C GLY A 17 9.97 11.08 -9.61
N LEU A 18 9.77 9.88 -9.06
CA LEU A 18 10.88 9.06 -8.57
C LEU A 18 11.66 8.42 -9.73
N PRO A 19 13.00 8.35 -9.66
CA PRO A 19 13.79 7.58 -10.63
C PRO A 19 13.36 6.10 -10.63
N ALA A 20 13.33 5.46 -11.81
CA ALA A 20 12.84 4.10 -11.98
C ALA A 20 13.41 3.09 -10.97
N ARG A 21 14.74 3.12 -10.77
CA ARG A 21 15.40 2.26 -9.78
C ARG A 21 14.89 2.50 -8.35
N THR A 22 14.70 3.76 -7.97
CA THR A 22 14.19 4.14 -6.64
C THR A 22 12.72 3.75 -6.48
N ALA A 23 11.91 3.97 -7.51
CA ALA A 23 10.49 3.60 -7.51
C ALA A 23 10.29 2.09 -7.36
N GLY A 24 11.08 1.28 -8.08
CA GLY A 24 11.07 -0.18 -7.96
C GLY A 24 11.46 -0.67 -6.57
N LEU A 25 12.55 -0.13 -6.02
CA LEU A 25 13.01 -0.47 -4.67
C LEU A 25 12.00 -0.07 -3.60
N LEU A 26 11.43 1.14 -3.71
CA LEU A 26 10.42 1.64 -2.78
C LEU A 26 9.20 0.71 -2.78
N ALA A 27 8.61 0.42 -3.94
CA ALA A 27 7.41 -0.40 -4.03
C ALA A 27 7.63 -1.80 -3.44
N MET A 28 8.74 -2.45 -3.81
CA MET A 28 9.09 -3.77 -3.27
C MET A 28 9.27 -3.75 -1.75
N GLN A 29 10.04 -2.79 -1.22
CA GLN A 29 10.31 -2.71 0.22
C GLN A 29 9.07 -2.30 1.01
N THR A 30 8.19 -1.46 0.47
CA THR A 30 6.90 -1.15 1.10
C THR A 30 6.05 -2.40 1.28
N VAL A 31 5.92 -3.23 0.23
CA VAL A 31 5.13 -4.46 0.32
C VAL A 31 5.79 -5.47 1.26
N TYR A 32 7.11 -5.65 1.15
CA TYR A 32 7.86 -6.55 2.02
C TYR A 32 7.72 -6.14 3.49
N GLY A 33 8.02 -4.89 3.83
CA GLY A 33 7.96 -4.40 5.21
C GLY A 33 6.57 -4.50 5.82
N ALA A 34 5.51 -4.19 5.05
CA ALA A 34 4.14 -4.31 5.51
C ALA A 34 3.76 -5.78 5.78
N ALA A 35 4.14 -6.70 4.90
CA ALA A 35 3.88 -8.13 5.08
C ALA A 35 4.66 -8.71 6.27
N SER A 36 5.94 -8.35 6.43
CA SER A 36 6.76 -8.78 7.57
C SER A 36 6.18 -8.26 8.88
N LEU A 37 5.83 -6.96 8.96
CA LEU A 37 5.23 -6.40 10.16
C LEU A 37 3.91 -7.09 10.53
N ALA A 38 3.06 -7.38 9.55
CA ALA A 38 1.81 -8.10 9.79
C ALA A 38 2.03 -9.56 10.24
N ALA A 39 3.06 -10.23 9.73
CA ALA A 39 3.38 -11.60 10.10
C ALA A 39 4.02 -11.71 11.50
N GLU A 40 4.76 -10.69 11.93
CA GLU A 40 5.46 -10.65 13.22
C GLU A 40 4.59 -10.06 14.35
N SER A 41 3.54 -9.31 14.01
CA SER A 41 2.68 -8.66 15.00
C SER A 41 1.62 -9.60 15.58
N HIS A 42 1.23 -9.33 16.84
CA HIS A 42 0.05 -9.91 17.47
C HIS A 42 -1.22 -9.08 17.25
N GLU A 43 -1.09 -7.92 16.61
CA GLU A 43 -2.19 -7.01 16.32
C GLU A 43 -2.79 -7.28 14.94
N ASP A 44 -4.09 -7.04 14.81
CA ASP A 44 -4.77 -7.15 13.52
C ASP A 44 -4.23 -6.12 12.50
N PRO A 45 -4.20 -6.45 11.19
CA PRO A 45 -3.76 -5.52 10.15
C PRO A 45 -4.51 -4.18 10.15
N GLY A 46 -5.76 -4.17 10.60
CA GLY A 46 -6.55 -2.95 10.77
C GLY A 46 -5.95 -1.99 11.80
N VAL A 47 -5.42 -2.51 12.90
CA VAL A 47 -4.74 -1.75 13.97
C VAL A 47 -3.39 -1.25 13.47
N LEU A 48 -2.59 -2.13 12.85
CA LEU A 48 -1.30 -1.77 12.25
C LEU A 48 -1.44 -0.62 11.24
N ARG A 49 -2.46 -0.68 10.37
CA ARG A 49 -2.79 0.42 9.44
C ARG A 49 -3.08 1.72 10.18
N GLN A 50 -3.88 1.69 11.27
CA GLN A 50 -4.20 2.89 12.04
C GLN A 50 -2.95 3.51 12.68
N GLN A 51 -2.04 2.69 13.21
CA GLN A 51 -0.79 3.15 13.82
C GLN A 51 0.12 3.93 12.85
N VAL A 52 0.09 3.58 11.56
CA VAL A 52 0.86 4.28 10.52
C VAL A 52 0.07 5.39 9.81
N THR A 53 -1.13 5.74 10.31
CA THR A 53 -2.03 6.73 9.70
C THR A 53 -2.19 7.95 10.62
N SER A 54 -1.35 8.96 10.42
CA SER A 54 -1.53 10.26 11.08
C SER A 54 -2.67 11.06 10.43
N PRO A 55 -3.49 11.79 11.22
CA PRO A 55 -4.51 12.70 10.68
C PRO A 55 -3.89 13.70 9.71
N ASN A 56 -4.52 13.88 8.53
CA ASN A 56 -4.03 14.74 7.44
C ASN A 56 -2.65 14.37 6.88
N GLY A 57 -2.11 13.18 7.20
CA GLY A 57 -0.85 12.68 6.66
C GLY A 57 -0.98 12.10 5.24
N THR A 58 0.15 11.83 4.60
CA THR A 58 0.21 11.23 3.26
C THR A 58 -0.42 9.84 3.22
N THR A 59 -0.23 9.02 4.26
CA THR A 59 -0.90 7.72 4.41
C THR A 59 -2.42 7.89 4.47
N ALA A 60 -2.92 8.88 5.23
CA ALA A 60 -4.35 9.14 5.32
C ALA A 60 -4.93 9.57 3.97
N ALA A 61 -4.24 10.43 3.22
CA ALA A 61 -4.65 10.84 1.89
C ALA A 61 -4.71 9.65 0.91
N ALA A 62 -3.69 8.78 0.91
CA ALA A 62 -3.69 7.57 0.09
C ALA A 62 -4.82 6.60 0.47
N LEU A 63 -5.05 6.39 1.76
CA LEU A 63 -6.15 5.54 2.25
C LEU A 63 -7.52 6.13 1.91
N GLY A 64 -7.67 7.45 1.86
CA GLY A 64 -8.90 8.09 1.37
C GLY A 64 -9.24 7.70 -0.06
N VAL A 65 -8.24 7.47 -0.92
CA VAL A 65 -8.43 6.99 -2.30
C VAL A 65 -8.68 5.49 -2.36
N LEU A 66 -7.92 4.70 -1.61
CA LEU A 66 -7.96 3.22 -1.67
C LEU A 66 -9.17 2.63 -0.96
N MET A 67 -9.56 3.21 0.18
CA MET A 67 -10.69 2.75 0.99
C MET A 67 -12.01 3.48 0.66
N GLY A 68 -11.93 4.65 0.00
CA GLY A 68 -13.13 5.40 -0.40
C GLY A 68 -14.05 4.55 -1.26
N GLU A 69 -15.34 4.55 -0.94
CA GLU A 69 -16.36 3.72 -1.62
C GLU A 69 -16.01 2.23 -1.68
N GLU A 70 -15.26 1.74 -0.68
CA GLU A 70 -14.74 0.36 -0.62
C GLU A 70 -13.94 -0.06 -1.86
N ARG A 71 -13.35 0.90 -2.57
CA ARG A 71 -12.77 0.71 -3.92
C ARG A 71 -11.81 -0.47 -3.99
N LEU A 72 -10.81 -0.53 -3.11
CA LEU A 72 -9.85 -1.64 -3.12
C LEU A 72 -10.51 -2.97 -2.73
N THR A 73 -11.42 -2.97 -1.76
CA THR A 73 -12.15 -4.17 -1.34
C THR A 73 -12.98 -4.72 -2.50
N ARG A 74 -13.70 -3.87 -3.23
CA ARG A 74 -14.47 -4.26 -4.42
C ARG A 74 -13.60 -4.90 -5.49
N LEU A 75 -12.47 -4.27 -5.83
CA LEU A 75 -11.52 -4.82 -6.81
C LEU A 75 -10.99 -6.19 -6.37
N LEU A 76 -10.71 -6.37 -5.08
CA LEU A 76 -10.23 -7.65 -4.56
C LEU A 76 -11.34 -8.72 -4.53
N THR A 77 -12.57 -8.35 -4.18
CA THR A 77 -13.74 -9.26 -4.22
C THR A 77 -14.02 -9.76 -5.64
N GLU A 78 -13.84 -8.92 -6.67
CA GLU A 78 -14.00 -9.33 -8.07
C GLU A 78 -12.85 -10.23 -8.56
N ALA A 79 -11.69 -10.17 -7.91
CA ALA A 79 -10.49 -10.91 -8.31
C ALA A 79 -10.35 -12.30 -7.66
N VAL A 80 -11.17 -12.60 -6.64
CA VAL A 80 -11.20 -13.90 -5.91
C VAL A 80 -12.41 -14.73 -6.30
#